data_AF-A0A7C2TS50-F1
#
_entry.id   AF-A0A7C2TS50-F1
#
_cell.length_a   1.000
_cell.length_b   1.000
_cell.length_c   1.000
_cell.angle_alpha   90.00
_cell.angle_beta   90.00
_cell.angle_gamma   90.00
#
_symmetry.space_group_name_H-M   'P 1'
#
loop_
_entity.id
_entity.type
_entity.pdbx_description
1 polymer ?
#
loop_
_entity_poly.entity_id
_entity_poly.type
_entity_poly.pdbx_seq_one_letter_code
_entity_poly.pdbx_strand_id
1 'polypeptide(L)'
;MMRRTNQVIEGLRKWLAEIAEEQFQRHLRWLRGLTPEQERMIQMQLLPSVVDRLALACAHERLWHKPSSDGSARKRGRLWTRDGNGSGHQEE
;
A
#
# COMPACT_ATOMS: atom_id res chain seq x y z
N MET A 1 7.13 -18.02 17.95
CA MET A 1 7.12 -16.98 16.88
C MET A 1 6.26 -17.35 15.68
N MET A 2 6.35 -18.58 15.14
CA MET A 2 5.61 -19.01 13.93
C MET A 2 4.08 -18.77 13.94
N ARG A 3 3.38 -18.98 15.08
CA ARG A 3 1.93 -18.74 15.15
C ARG A 3 1.51 -17.28 14.88
N ARG A 4 2.34 -16.30 15.28
CA ARG A 4 2.03 -14.87 15.03
C ARG A 4 2.23 -14.52 13.57
N THR A 5 3.27 -15.05 12.93
CA THR A 5 3.53 -14.84 11.50
C THR A 5 2.40 -15.41 10.65
N ASN A 6 1.89 -16.60 11.00
CA ASN A 6 0.76 -17.21 10.30
C ASN A 6 -0.54 -16.40 10.44
N GLN A 7 -0.87 -15.90 11.63
CA GLN A 7 -2.03 -15.01 11.83
C GLN A 7 -1.92 -13.70 11.04
N VAL A 8 -0.71 -13.15 10.96
CA VAL A 8 -0.43 -11.91 10.24
C VAL A 8 -0.55 -12.12 8.72
N ILE A 9 -0.07 -13.25 8.20
CA ILE A 9 -0.23 -13.64 6.79
C ILE A 9 -1.71 -13.88 6.46
N GLU A 10 -2.45 -14.54 7.35
CA GLU A 10 -3.88 -14.76 7.17
C GLU A 10 -4.68 -13.45 7.16
N GLY A 11 -4.33 -12.50 8.05
CA GLY A 11 -4.88 -11.15 8.04
C GLY A 11 -4.56 -10.40 6.74
N LEU A 12 -3.33 -10.51 6.23
CA LEU A 12 -2.93 -9.92 4.95
C LEU A 12 -3.72 -10.53 3.79
N ARG A 13 -3.87 -11.86 3.75
CA ARG A 13 -4.66 -12.55 2.72
C ARG A 13 -6.10 -12.06 2.71
N LYS A 14 -6.72 -11.96 3.88
CA LYS A 14 -8.09 -11.45 4.01
C LYS A 14 -8.21 -10.02 3.49
N TRP A 15 -7.32 -9.13 3.93
CA TRP A 15 -7.32 -7.75 3.48
C TRP A 15 -7.11 -7.62 1.96
N LEU A 16 -6.15 -8.37 1.40
CA LEU A 16 -5.91 -8.39 -0.05
C LEU A 16 -7.12 -8.93 -0.83
N ALA A 17 -7.85 -9.92 -0.30
CA ALA A 17 -9.06 -10.44 -0.91
C ALA A 17 -10.18 -9.38 -0.95
N GLU A 18 -10.36 -8.62 0.13
CA GLU A 18 -11.33 -7.52 0.18
C GLU A 18 -11.00 -6.44 -0.86
N ILE A 19 -9.73 -6.03 -0.95
CA ILE A 19 -9.27 -5.05 -1.95
C ILE A 19 -9.43 -5.60 -3.37
N ALA A 20 -9.07 -6.86 -3.61
CA ALA A 20 -9.16 -7.49 -4.92
C ALA A 20 -10.62 -7.55 -5.41
N GLU A 21 -11.56 -7.89 -4.53
CA GLU A 21 -13.00 -7.88 -4.85
C GLU A 21 -13.50 -6.46 -5.12
N GLU A 22 -13.15 -5.47 -4.29
CA GLU A 22 -13.55 -4.07 -4.50
C GLU A 22 -13.03 -3.55 -5.85
N GLN A 23 -11.77 -3.83 -6.18
CA GLN A 23 -11.20 -3.46 -7.47
C GLN A 23 -11.91 -4.18 -8.62
N PHE A 24 -12.20 -5.47 -8.47
CA PHE A 24 -12.91 -6.21 -9.50
C PHE A 24 -14.30 -5.62 -9.77
N GLN A 25 -15.10 -5.38 -8.72
CA GLN A 25 -16.43 -4.75 -8.84
C GLN A 25 -16.37 -3.36 -9.46
N ARG A 26 -15.37 -2.54 -9.09
CA ARG A 26 -15.17 -1.20 -9.67
C ARG A 26 -14.85 -1.24 -11.16
N HIS A 27 -14.07 -2.23 -11.58
CA HIS A 27 -13.66 -2.39 -12.97
C HIS A 27 -14.64 -3.23 -13.81
N LEU A 28 -15.58 -3.93 -13.17
CA LEU A 28 -16.60 -4.74 -13.84
C LEU A 28 -17.39 -3.95 -14.90
N ARG A 29 -17.71 -2.69 -14.58
CA ARG A 29 -18.40 -1.76 -15.51
C ARG A 29 -17.60 -1.48 -16.79
N TRP A 30 -16.28 -1.62 -16.72
CA TRP A 30 -15.35 -1.41 -17.84
C TRP A 30 -15.10 -2.70 -18.63
N LEU A 31 -15.34 -3.85 -18.01
CA LEU A 31 -15.28 -5.18 -18.62
C LEU A 31 -16.59 -5.51 -19.37
N ARG A 32 -17.07 -4.58 -20.21
CA ARG A 32 -18.26 -4.78 -21.04
C ARG A 32 -17.95 -5.87 -22.08
N GLY A 33 -18.31 -7.11 -21.77
CA GLY A 33 -18.10 -8.26 -22.67
C GLY A 33 -17.73 -9.56 -21.96
N LEU A 34 -17.52 -9.57 -20.64
CA LEU A 34 -17.38 -10.81 -19.90
C LEU A 34 -18.70 -11.58 -19.91
N THR A 35 -18.64 -12.87 -20.21
CA THR A 35 -19.76 -13.77 -19.95
C THR A 35 -19.86 -14.04 -18.43
N PRO A 36 -21.04 -14.40 -17.91
CA PRO A 36 -21.20 -14.77 -16.50
C PRO A 36 -20.22 -15.86 -16.04
N GLU A 37 -19.87 -16.80 -16.92
CA GLU A 37 -18.88 -17.85 -16.64
C GLU A 37 -17.47 -17.28 -16.46
N GLN A 38 -17.09 -16.31 -17.29
CA GLN A 38 -15.77 -15.67 -17.20
C GLN A 38 -15.67 -14.79 -15.96
N GLU A 39 -16.73 -14.06 -15.61
CA GLU A 39 -16.82 -13.31 -14.36
C GLU A 39 -16.65 -14.24 -13.15
N ARG A 40 -17.38 -15.36 -13.14
CA ARG A 40 -17.29 -16.36 -12.08
C ARG A 40 -15.90 -16.99 -11.99
N MET A 41 -15.26 -17.27 -13.12
CA MET A 41 -13.88 -17.78 -13.16
C MET A 41 -12.91 -16.77 -12.57
N ILE A 42 -13.06 -15.47 -12.87
CA ILE A 42 -12.20 -14.44 -12.32
C ILE A 42 -12.37 -14.35 -10.80
N GLN A 43 -13.60 -14.30 -10.29
CA GLN A 43 -13.89 -14.23 -8.85
C GLN A 43 -13.41 -15.48 -8.09
N MET A 44 -13.66 -16.67 -8.62
CA MET A 44 -13.45 -17.92 -7.89
C MET A 44 -12.01 -18.46 -8.02
N GLN A 45 -11.27 -18.07 -9.06
CA GLN A 45 -9.96 -18.65 -9.33
C GLN A 45 -8.87 -17.59 -9.48
N LEU A 46 -9.09 -16.57 -10.32
CA LEU A 46 -8.05 -15.61 -10.64
C LEU A 46 -7.74 -14.67 -9.46
N LEU A 47 -8.77 -14.08 -8.84
CA LEU A 47 -8.58 -13.18 -7.70
C LEU A 47 -7.90 -13.89 -6.51
N PRO A 48 -8.36 -15.09 -6.07
CA PRO A 48 -7.67 -15.84 -5.02
C PRO A 48 -6.21 -16.16 -5.36
N SER A 49 -5.92 -16.56 -6.60
CA SER A 49 -4.56 -16.87 -7.04
C SER A 49 -3.63 -15.67 -6.99
N VAL A 50 -4.13 -14.48 -7.35
CA VAL A 50 -3.36 -13.22 -7.27
C VAL A 50 -3.12 -12.84 -5.80
N VAL A 51 -4.13 -12.94 -4.95
CA VAL A 51 -4.03 -12.67 -3.51
C VAL A 51 -2.99 -13.59 -2.86
N ASP A 52 -3.01 -14.88 -3.16
CA ASP A 52 -2.05 -15.83 -2.60
C ASP A 52 -0.62 -15.53 -3.03
N ARG A 53 -0.40 -15.19 -4.32
CA ARG A 53 0.93 -14.80 -4.81
C ARG A 53 1.43 -13.52 -4.13
N LEU A 54 0.58 -12.52 -3.97
CA LEU A 54 0.92 -11.27 -3.28
C LEU A 54 1.23 -11.50 -1.79
N ALA A 55 0.39 -12.27 -1.11
CA ALA A 55 0.62 -12.63 0.29
C ALA A 55 1.94 -13.39 0.49
N LEU A 56 2.26 -14.32 -0.42
CA LEU A 56 3.53 -15.04 -0.44
C LEU A 56 4.70 -14.12 -0.71
N ALA A 57 4.62 -13.24 -1.72
CA ALA A 57 5.67 -12.28 -2.02
C ALA A 57 5.96 -11.37 -0.81
N CYS A 58 4.92 -10.83 -0.17
CA CYS A 58 5.07 -10.05 1.06
C CYS A 58 5.73 -10.85 2.19
N ALA A 59 5.37 -12.13 2.36
CA ALA A 59 5.96 -12.99 3.38
C ALA A 59 7.43 -13.34 3.09
N HIS A 60 7.78 -13.55 1.81
CA HIS A 60 9.12 -13.98 1.38
C HIS A 60 10.12 -12.83 1.32
N GLU A 61 9.68 -11.64 0.87
CA GLU A 61 10.56 -10.48 0.67
C GLU A 61 10.84 -9.68 1.94
N ARG A 62 10.35 -10.10 3.12
CA ARG A 62 10.50 -9.34 4.38
C ARG A 62 10.03 -7.87 4.26
N LEU A 63 9.14 -7.56 3.31
CA LEU A 63 8.52 -6.23 3.12
C LEU A 63 7.73 -5.77 4.36
N TRP A 64 7.51 -6.67 5.31
CA TRP A 64 7.09 -6.38 6.67
C TRP A 64 8.21 -5.68 7.46
N HIS A 65 8.57 -4.46 7.05
CA HIS A 65 9.26 -3.56 7.95
C HIS A 65 8.32 -3.27 9.12
N LYS A 66 8.65 -3.84 10.28
CA LYS A 66 8.14 -3.40 11.57
C LYS A 66 8.30 -1.87 11.58
N PRO A 67 7.25 -1.06 11.81
CA PRO A 67 7.46 0.36 12.02
C PRO A 67 8.46 0.46 13.16
N SER A 68 9.65 1.02 12.88
CA SER A 68 10.63 1.24 13.91
C SER A 68 9.94 2.09 14.96
N SER A 69 9.81 1.55 16.16
CA SER A 69 9.37 2.30 17.32
C SER A 69 10.51 3.22 17.77
N ASP A 70 11.05 4.00 16.84
CA ASP A 70 11.85 5.18 17.15
C ASP A 70 10.93 6.38 16.98
N GLY A 71 10.25 6.68 18.08
CA GLY A 71 9.67 7.99 18.31
C GLY A 71 10.78 9.04 18.29
N SER A 72 11.08 9.55 17.10
CA SER A 72 11.64 10.89 16.93
C SER A 72 10.90 11.60 15.80
N ALA A 73 9.61 11.79 16.03
CA ALA A 73 8.85 12.83 15.39
C ALA A 73 9.27 14.19 16.00
N ARG A 74 10.13 14.95 15.30
CA ARG A 74 10.33 16.42 15.34
C ARG A 74 11.68 16.75 14.66
N LYS A 75 11.84 17.59 13.65
CA LYS A 75 11.02 18.57 12.93
C LYS A 75 11.58 18.64 11.50
N ARG A 76 10.76 18.47 10.45
CA ARG A 76 11.04 19.01 9.11
C ARG A 76 10.03 20.10 8.81
N GLY A 77 10.28 21.28 9.35
CA GLY A 77 9.68 22.53 8.88
C GLY A 77 10.64 23.17 7.89
N ARG A 78 10.42 22.93 6.60
CA ARG A 78 11.03 23.64 5.49
C ARG A 78 10.30 24.99 5.37
N LEU A 79 10.99 26.12 5.51
CA LEU A 79 10.52 27.39 4.96
C LEU A 79 11.65 27.99 4.13
N TRP A 80 11.46 27.94 2.82
CA TRP A 80 12.23 28.72 1.87
C TRP A 80 11.64 30.13 1.85
N THR A 81 12.47 31.14 2.01
CA THR A 81 12.25 32.46 1.40
C THR A 81 13.61 32.96 0.94
N ARG A 82 13.83 32.76 -0.36
CA ARG A 82 14.75 33.50 -1.18
C ARG A 82 14.20 34.91 -1.27
N ASP A 83 14.94 35.90 -0.79
CA ASP A 83 15.03 37.23 -1.39
C ASP A 83 16.35 37.84 -0.93
N GLY A 84 17.22 38.13 -1.90
CA GLY A 84 18.39 38.96 -1.68
C GLY A 84 18.06 40.37 -2.14
N ASN A 85 18.55 41.39 -1.42
CA ASN A 85 19.24 42.53 -2.01
C ASN A 85 19.82 43.45 -0.91
N GLY A 86 21.07 43.90 -1.12
CA GLY A 86 21.47 45.30 -0.95
C GLY A 86 21.66 45.89 0.46
N SER A 87 22.94 46.04 0.83
CA SER A 87 23.58 47.31 1.25
C SER A 87 22.98 48.18 2.36
N GLY A 88 23.77 48.44 3.40
CA GLY A 88 23.52 49.57 4.33
C GLY A 88 24.55 49.66 5.46
N HIS A 89 25.40 50.68 5.39
CA HIS A 89 26.43 51.10 6.34
C HIS A 89 25.84 51.80 7.59
N GLN A 90 26.68 51.93 8.63
CA GLN A 90 26.72 52.95 9.70
C GLN A 90 25.69 52.89 10.85
N GLU A 91 26.21 52.75 12.07
CA GLU A 91 26.29 53.77 13.16
C GLU A 91 25.09 53.55 14.11
N GLU A 92 25.27 53.37 15.42
CA GLU A 92 26.00 54.20 16.39
C GLU A 92 26.43 53.34 17.61
#